data_AF-A0A7K1EJ38-F1
#
_entry.id   AF-A0A7K1EJ38-F1
#
_cell.length_a   1.000
_cell.length_b   1.000
_cell.length_c   1.000
_cell.angle_alpha   90.00
_cell.angle_beta   90.00
_cell.angle_gamma   90.00
#
_symmetry.space_group_name_H-M   'P 1'
#
loop_
_entity.id
_entity.type
_entity.pdbx_description
1 polymer ?
#
loop_
_entity_poly.entity_id
_entity_poly.type
_entity_poly.pdbx_seq_one_letter_code
_entity_poly.pdbx_strand_id
1 'polypeptide(L)' 'MSIDTYVDSIMNIAEAEGVQVRIEEEFSSVVRTIDSNNDLRSKLTDELIPSAARQQIVETLLEGKAH' A
#
# COMPACT_ATOMS: atom_id res chain seq x y z
N MET A 1 15.69 9.15 0.31
CA MET A 1 14.89 8.36 1.27
C MET A 1 14.94 6.92 0.79
N SER A 2 15.42 5.98 1.62
CA SER A 2 15.44 4.57 1.25
C SER A 2 14.11 3.91 1.61
N ILE A 3 13.81 2.76 1.01
CA ILE A 3 12.67 1.93 1.39
C ILE A 3 12.73 1.56 2.88
N ASP A 4 13.94 1.31 3.40
CA ASP A 4 14.17 0.99 4.81
C ASP A 4 13.70 2.12 5.73
N THR A 5 13.95 3.39 5.37
CA THR A 5 13.47 4.54 6.17
C THR A 5 11.94 4.59 6.26
N TYR A 6 11.23 4.26 5.18
CA TYR A 6 9.76 4.21 5.19
C TYR A 6 9.24 3.04 6.04
N VAL A 7 9.87 1.86 5.89
CA VAL A 7 9.53 0.67 6.68
C VAL A 7 9.73 0.94 8.17
N ASP A 8 10.89 1.48 8.55
CA ASP A 8 11.19 1.83 9.94
C ASP A 8 10.17 2.83 10.50
N SER A 9 9.80 3.84 9.71
CA SER A 9 8.82 4.85 10.14
C SER A 9 7.43 4.23 10.38
N ILE A 10 6.96 3.37 9.46
CA ILE A 10 5.67 2.69 9.59
C ILE A 10 5.67 1.72 10.75
N MET A 11 6.75 0.94 10.94
CA MET A 11 6.86 -0.03 12.03
C MET A 11 6.92 0.64 13.40
N ASN A 12 7.59 1.79 13.53
CA ASN A 12 7.59 2.57 14.76
C ASN A 12 6.18 3.07 15.14
N ILE A 13 5.38 3.50 14.15
CA ILE A 13 3.97 3.89 14.38
C ILE A 13 3.15 2.66 14.77
N ALA A 14 3.34 1.55 14.06
CA ALA A 14 2.65 0.28 14.31
C ALA A 14 2.88 -0.24 15.74
N GLU A 15 4.12 -0.14 16.23
CA GLU A 15 4.52 -0.51 17.58
C GLU A 15 3.85 0.40 18.60
N ALA A 16 3.92 1.73 18.40
CA ALA A 16 3.31 2.71 19.30
C ALA A 16 1.79 2.54 19.43
N GLU A 17 1.11 2.09 18.38
CA GLU A 17 -0.33 1.83 18.36
C GLU A 17 -0.70 0.39 18.74
N GLY A 18 0.27 -0.54 18.84
CA GLY A 18 0.03 -1.95 19.16
C GLY A 18 -0.67 -2.73 18.03
N VAL A 19 -0.42 -2.37 16.77
CA VAL A 19 -1.15 -2.86 15.59
C VAL A 19 -0.25 -3.58 14.57
N GLN A 20 0.96 -3.95 14.97
CA GLN A 20 1.99 -4.51 14.09
C GLN A 20 1.52 -5.72 13.28
N VAL A 21 0.85 -6.68 13.92
CA VAL A 21 0.32 -7.89 13.24
C VAL A 21 -0.70 -7.51 12.17
N ARG A 22 -1.63 -6.61 12.49
CA ARG A 22 -2.64 -6.14 11.53
C ARG A 22 -1.98 -5.43 10.35
N ILE A 23 -1.00 -4.57 10.60
CA ILE A 23 -0.27 -3.88 9.52
C ILE A 23 0.45 -4.87 8.62
N GLU A 24 1.09 -5.90 9.16
CA GLU A 24 1.73 -6.95 8.35
C GLU A 24 0.71 -7.68 7.46
N GLU A 25 -0.44 -8.09 8.02
CA GLU A 25 -1.51 -8.77 7.30
C GLU A 25 -2.09 -7.90 6.16
N GLU A 26 -2.38 -6.63 6.46
CA GLU A 26 -2.90 -5.65 5.52
C GLU A 26 -1.91 -5.38 4.37
N PHE A 27 -0.64 -5.11 4.68
CA PHE A 27 0.38 -4.90 3.65
C PHE A 27 0.58 -6.15 2.79
N SER A 28 0.57 -7.33 3.39
CA SER A 28 0.66 -8.60 2.68
C SER A 28 -0.53 -8.79 1.71
N SER A 29 -1.72 -8.39 2.13
CA SER A 29 -2.95 -8.41 1.31
C SER A 29 -2.87 -7.44 0.13
N VAL A 30 -2.35 -6.23 0.35
CA VAL A 30 -2.10 -5.22 -0.70
C VAL A 30 -1.13 -5.75 -1.75
N VAL A 31 0.02 -6.29 -1.32
CA VAL A 31 1.03 -6.87 -2.22
C VAL A 31 0.42 -7.99 -3.06
N ARG A 32 -0.30 -8.94 -2.45
CA ARG A 32 -0.99 -10.01 -3.20
C ARG A 32 -2.01 -9.50 -4.21
N THR A 33 -2.74 -8.43 -3.86
CA THR A 33 -3.76 -7.85 -4.75
C THR A 33 -3.12 -7.18 -5.96
N ILE A 34 -2.05 -6.40 -5.75
CA ILE A 34 -1.26 -5.81 -6.83
C ILE A 34 -0.62 -6.92 -7.67
N ASP A 35 -0.12 -7.97 -7.02
CA ASP A 35 0.61 -9.01 -7.73
C ASP A 35 -0.25 -9.88 -8.64
N SER A 36 -1.46 -10.16 -8.20
CA SER A 36 -2.46 -10.95 -8.94
C SER A 36 -3.19 -10.15 -10.03
N ASN A 37 -3.01 -8.83 -10.10
CA ASN A 37 -3.72 -7.96 -11.03
C ASN A 37 -2.75 -7.13 -11.91
N ASN A 38 -2.44 -7.65 -13.09
CA ASN A 38 -1.53 -7.00 -14.05
C ASN A 38 -2.04 -5.63 -14.52
N ASP A 39 -3.36 -5.47 -14.71
CA ASP A 39 -3.96 -4.20 -15.15
C ASP A 39 -3.82 -3.13 -14.05
N LEU A 40 -4.02 -3.52 -12.80
CA LEU A 40 -3.80 -2.64 -11.65
C LEU A 40 -2.34 -2.21 -11.57
N ARG A 41 -1.40 -3.17 -11.65
CA ARG A 41 0.04 -2.86 -11.66
C ARG A 41 0.39 -1.89 -12.79
N SER A 42 -0.10 -2.15 -14.01
CA SER A 42 0.13 -1.29 -15.18
C SER A 42 -0.36 0.14 -14.94
N LYS A 43 -1.56 0.33 -14.39
CA LYS A 43 -2.10 1.66 -14.10
C LYS A 43 -1.32 2.40 -13.00
N LEU A 44 -0.84 1.68 -11.99
CA LEU A 44 -0.05 2.27 -10.90
C LEU A 44 1.35 2.69 -11.34
N THR A 45 1.91 2.07 -12.37
CA THR A 45 3.23 2.40 -12.92
C THR A 45 3.20 3.31 -14.15
N ASP A 46 2.02 3.58 -14.71
CA ASP A 46 1.88 4.44 -15.88
C ASP A 46 2.06 5.93 -15.51
N GLU A 47 3.12 6.53 -16.01
CA GLU A 47 3.47 7.92 -15.79
C GLU A 47 2.53 8.91 -16.51
N LEU A 48 1.83 8.46 -17.57
CA LEU A 48 0.85 9.28 -18.29
C LEU A 48 -0.45 9.45 -17.51
N ILE A 49 -0.73 8.55 -16.56
CA ILE A 49 -1.87 8.70 -15.65
C ILE A 49 -1.53 9.80 -14.62
N PRO A 50 -2.40 10.80 -14.40
CA PRO A 50 -2.16 11.81 -13.38
C PRO A 50 -1.93 11.20 -11.99
N SER A 51 -1.00 11.78 -11.21
CA SER A 51 -0.69 11.29 -9.86
C SER A 51 -1.93 11.21 -8.96
N ALA A 52 -2.85 12.19 -9.06
CA ALA A 52 -4.12 12.19 -8.35
C ALA A 52 -5.00 10.98 -8.72
N ALA A 53 -5.01 10.57 -9.97
CA ALA A 53 -5.76 9.39 -10.41
C ALA A 53 -5.13 8.09 -9.90
N ARG A 54 -3.79 7.99 -9.87
CA ARG A 54 -3.10 6.85 -9.24
C ARG A 54 -3.35 6.80 -7.74
N GLN A 55 -3.37 7.95 -7.08
CA GLN A 55 -3.69 8.05 -5.65
C GLN A 55 -5.10 7.54 -5.35
N GLN A 56 -6.11 7.95 -6.13
CA GLN A 56 -7.48 7.47 -5.98
C GLN A 56 -7.57 5.93 -6.06
N ILE A 57 -6.82 5.32 -7.00
CA ILE A 57 -6.77 3.85 -7.14
C ILE A 57 -6.18 3.21 -5.89
N VAL A 58 -5.12 3.78 -5.32
CA VAL A 58 -4.50 3.30 -4.07
C VAL A 58 -5.46 3.45 -2.89
N GLU A 59 -6.15 4.58 -2.78
CA GLU A 59 -7.15 4.82 -1.71
C GLU A 59 -8.27 3.79 -1.79
N THR A 60 -8.87 3.57 -2.96
CA THR A 60 -9.90 2.53 -3.16
C THR A 60 -9.39 1.13 -2.84
N LEU A 61 -8.13 0.82 -3.19
CA LEU A 61 -7.52 -0.46 -2.86
C LEU A 61 -7.42 -0.65 -1.34
N LEU A 62 -6.99 0.39 -0.61
CA LEU A 62 -6.81 0.34 0.84
C LEU A 62 -8.15 0.33 1.60
N GLU A 63 -9.14 1.09 1.15
CA GLU A 63 -10.50 1.07 1.72
C GLU A 63 -11.15 -0.31 1.64
N GLY A 64 -10.94 -1.04 0.54
CA GLY A 64 -11.45 -2.41 0.38
C GLY A 64 -10.69 -3.47 1.19
N LYS A 65 -9.63 -3.09 1.92
CA LYS A 65 -8.81 -3.98 2.76
C LYS A 65 -8.88 -3.62 4.24
N ALA A 66 -9.05 -2.35 4.58
CA ALA A 66 -9.21 -1.88 5.96
C ALA A 66 -10.57 -2.29 6.57
N HIS A 67 -10.72 -3.56 6.95
CA HIS A 67 -11.85 -4.09 7.72
C HIS A 67 -11.37 -4.97 8.88
#